data_AF-A0AAD8I897-F1
#
_entry.id   AF-A0AAD8I897-F1
#
_cell.length_a   1.000
_cell.length_b   1.000
_cell.length_c   1.000
_cell.angle_alpha   90.00
_cell.angle_beta   90.00
_cell.angle_gamma   90.00
#
_symmetry.space_group_name_H-M   'P 1'
#
loop_
_entity.id
_entity.type
_entity.pdbx_description
1 polymer ?
#
loop_
_entity_poly.entity_id
_entity_poly.type
_entity_poly.pdbx_seq_one_letter_code
_entity_poly.pdbx_strand_id
1 'polypeptide(L)'
;MLSPDTTYTAYLVHKWDYGFGYNFFAEDRPFEVSVGCSEDESVNRVVYLDRKIGETCSEYVVERKDGWLEVELGEYFNEGGENKDLEMSVVNVTAGLGNTGFNTQGIEIRPKHG
;
A
#
# COMPACT_ATOMS: atom_id res chain seq x y z
N MET A 1 -6.56 20.24 -0.74
CA MET A 1 -6.27 19.97 0.68
C MET A 1 -7.26 18.95 1.20
N LEU A 2 -6.83 18.07 2.10
CA LEU A 2 -7.71 17.13 2.79
C LEU A 2 -8.58 17.89 3.81
N SER A 3 -9.75 17.33 4.13
CA SER A 3 -10.66 17.90 5.11
C SER A 3 -10.07 17.77 6.52
N PRO A 4 -10.14 18.82 7.36
CA PRO A 4 -9.69 18.76 8.74
C PRO A 4 -10.60 17.85 9.58
N ASP A 5 -10.13 17.51 10.79
CA ASP A 5 -10.80 16.64 11.75
C ASP A 5 -11.29 15.32 11.13
N THR A 6 -10.46 14.73 10.28
CA THR A 6 -10.80 13.53 9.50
C THR A 6 -9.65 12.54 9.51
N THR A 7 -9.94 11.29 9.90
CA THR A 7 -9.01 10.18 9.71
C THR A 7 -9.11 9.70 8.27
N TYR A 8 -7.97 9.62 7.61
CA TYR A 8 -7.83 9.07 6.29
C TYR A 8 -7.10 7.73 6.34
N THR A 9 -7.51 6.81 5.48
CA THR A 9 -6.80 5.56 5.22
C THR A 9 -6.21 5.64 3.81
N ALA A 10 -4.93 5.29 3.70
CA ALA A 10 -4.21 5.24 2.44
C ALA A 10 -4.15 3.79 1.93
N TYR A 11 -4.39 3.63 0.63
CA TYR A 11 -4.38 2.34 -0.04
C TYR A 11 -3.48 2.38 -1.27
N LEU A 12 -2.65 1.36 -1.45
CA LEU A 12 -1.94 1.13 -2.70
C LEU A 12 -2.80 0.27 -3.61
N VAL A 13 -3.04 0.75 -4.83
CA VAL A 13 -3.79 0.01 -5.85
C VAL A 13 -2.83 -0.47 -6.91
N HIS A 14 -2.72 -1.79 -7.06
CA HIS A 14 -1.71 -2.41 -7.91
C HIS A 14 -2.20 -3.70 -8.58
N LYS A 15 -1.41 -4.18 -9.54
CA LYS A 15 -1.57 -5.44 -10.26
C LYS A 15 -0.22 -6.08 -10.44
N TRP A 16 -0.24 -7.39 -10.62
CA TRP A 16 0.91 -8.16 -11.07
C TRP A 16 0.57 -8.76 -12.43
N ASP A 17 1.47 -8.54 -13.39
CA ASP A 17 1.45 -9.25 -14.66
C ASP A 17 2.16 -10.59 -14.47
N TYR A 18 1.40 -11.58 -14.02
CA TYR A 18 1.87 -12.95 -13.83
C TYR A 18 1.97 -13.68 -15.18
N GLY A 19 2.92 -13.27 -16.03
CA GLY A 19 3.26 -14.04 -17.22
C GLY A 19 3.70 -15.47 -16.85
N PHE A 20 3.52 -16.44 -17.77
CA PHE A 20 3.94 -17.83 -17.58
C PHE A 20 5.44 -17.91 -17.22
N GLY A 21 5.74 -18.15 -15.94
CA GLY A 21 7.10 -18.25 -15.40
C GLY A 21 7.38 -17.39 -14.15
N TYR A 22 6.57 -16.36 -13.88
CA TYR A 22 6.80 -15.45 -12.74
C TYR A 22 6.32 -16.00 -11.39
N ASN A 23 5.38 -16.95 -11.39
CA ASN A 23 4.86 -17.56 -10.17
C ASN A 23 5.88 -18.41 -9.37
N PHE A 24 7.02 -18.77 -9.97
CA PHE A 24 8.06 -19.57 -9.30
C PHE A 24 9.00 -18.75 -8.41
N PHE A 25 9.04 -17.41 -8.56
CA PHE A 25 9.84 -16.49 -7.73
C PHE A 25 8.95 -15.59 -6.85
N ALA A 26 7.65 -15.85 -6.83
CA ALA A 26 6.63 -15.08 -6.12
C ALA A 26 6.50 -15.50 -4.64
N GLU A 27 7.61 -15.86 -4.00
CA GLU A 27 7.59 -16.15 -2.56
C GLU A 27 7.74 -14.82 -1.79
N ASP A 28 6.72 -14.51 -0.98
CA ASP A 28 6.70 -13.57 0.14
C ASP A 28 7.64 -12.37 0.01
N ARG A 29 7.38 -11.50 -0.98
CA ARG A 29 8.12 -10.26 -1.17
C ARG A 29 7.61 -9.18 -0.22
N PRO A 30 8.35 -8.84 0.86
CA PRO A 30 7.99 -7.74 1.73
C PRO A 30 8.20 -6.40 1.02
N PHE A 31 7.27 -5.49 1.26
CA PHE A 31 7.42 -4.08 0.98
C PHE A 31 7.38 -3.33 2.30
N GLU A 32 8.36 -2.46 2.51
CA GLU A 32 8.29 -1.48 3.60
C GLU A 32 7.43 -0.32 3.12
N VAL A 33 6.43 0.03 3.92
CA VAL A 33 5.54 1.15 3.64
C VAL A 33 5.51 2.08 4.82
N SER A 34 5.43 3.38 4.54
CA SER A 34 5.31 4.40 5.57
C SER A 34 4.18 5.37 5.26
N VAL A 35 3.53 5.85 6.32
CA VAL A 35 2.57 6.95 6.28
C VAL A 35 2.95 7.91 7.40
N GLY A 36 3.17 9.18 7.07
CA GLY A 36 3.58 10.19 8.05
C GLY A 36 3.45 11.61 7.52
N CYS A 37 3.76 12.58 8.37
CA CYS A 37 3.91 13.98 7.96
C CYS A 37 5.39 14.34 7.93
N SER A 38 5.77 15.27 7.06
CA SER A 38 7.16 15.73 6.88
C SER A 38 7.86 16.21 8.18
N GLU A 39 7.09 16.55 9.22
CA GLU A 39 7.59 17.07 10.50
C GLU A 39 7.51 16.06 11.65
N ASP A 40 6.80 14.94 11.45
CA ASP A 40 6.51 13.94 12.48
C ASP A 40 7.20 12.60 12.13
N GLU A 41 7.46 11.74 13.12
CA GLU A 41 8.01 10.41 12.84
C GLU A 41 7.01 9.58 12.03
N SER A 42 7.44 9.09 10.86
CA SER A 42 6.62 8.21 10.03
C SER A 42 6.55 6.81 10.64
N VAL A 43 5.36 6.21 10.61
CA VAL A 43 5.19 4.82 11.04
C VAL A 43 5.50 3.91 9.86
N ASN A 44 6.57 3.11 9.98
CA ASN A 44 6.93 2.13 8.98
C ASN A 44 6.29 0.78 9.33
N ARG A 45 5.75 0.09 8.33
CA ARG A 45 5.23 -1.28 8.44
C ARG A 45 5.63 -2.11 7.23
N VAL A 46 5.60 -3.42 7.37
CA VAL A 46 5.85 -4.35 6.26
C VAL A 46 4.53 -4.89 5.77
N VAL A 47 4.29 -4.81 4.46
CA VAL A 47 3.13 -5.40 3.78
C VAL A 47 3.58 -6.35 2.69
N TYR A 48 2.72 -7.32 2.36
CA TYR A 48 2.93 -8.24 1.26
C TYR A 48 1.94 -7.93 0.16
N LEU A 49 2.46 -7.60 -1.03
CA LEU A 49 1.65 -7.19 -2.18
C LEU A 49 1.26 -8.36 -3.08
N ASP A 50 1.53 -9.61 -2.66
CA ASP A 50 1.23 -10.79 -3.47
C ASP A 50 0.09 -11.60 -2.85
N ARG A 51 -0.76 -12.18 -3.71
CA ARG A 51 -1.84 -13.06 -3.28
C ARG A 51 -1.30 -14.48 -3.24
N LYS A 52 -1.14 -15.06 -2.05
CA LYS A 52 -0.85 -16.50 -1.94
C LYS A 52 -2.01 -17.30 -2.53
N ILE A 53 -1.74 -18.05 -3.58
CA ILE A 53 -2.72 -19.01 -4.12
C ILE A 53 -2.79 -20.19 -3.13
N GLY A 54 -3.90 -20.32 -2.41
CA GLY A 54 -4.18 -21.46 -1.52
C GLY A 54 -4.18 -21.16 -0.02
N GLU A 55 -3.83 -19.94 0.39
CA GLU A 55 -3.98 -19.48 1.78
C GLU A 55 -5.01 -18.35 1.84
N THR A 56 -5.97 -18.45 2.77
CA THR A 56 -7.08 -17.50 2.93
C THR A 56 -6.70 -16.14 3.50
N CYS A 57 -5.44 -15.89 3.85
CA CYS A 57 -5.07 -14.67 4.57
C CYS A 57 -3.73 -14.09 4.09
N SER A 58 -3.79 -13.15 3.16
CA SER A 58 -3.33 -11.82 3.55
C SER A 58 -4.59 -11.04 3.87
N GLU A 59 -4.89 -10.82 5.16
CA GLU A 59 -6.08 -10.03 5.58
C GLU A 59 -6.08 -8.60 5.01
N TYR A 60 -5.00 -8.21 4.34
CA TYR A 60 -4.70 -6.86 3.92
C TYR A 60 -4.80 -6.64 2.41
N VAL A 61 -4.84 -7.68 1.55
CA VAL A 61 -4.94 -7.50 0.10
C VAL A 61 -6.34 -7.90 -0.39
N VAL A 62 -7.07 -6.93 -0.94
CA VAL A 62 -8.43 -7.12 -1.43
C VAL A 62 -8.48 -6.97 -2.95
N GLU A 63 -9.04 -7.96 -3.64
CA GLU A 63 -9.33 -7.85 -5.07
C GLU A 63 -10.61 -7.03 -5.29
N ARG A 64 -10.48 -5.97 -6.09
CA ARG A 64 -11.58 -5.08 -6.50
C ARG A 64 -12.36 -5.68 -7.66
N LYS A 65 -13.56 -5.15 -7.91
CA LYS A 65 -14.44 -5.60 -9.01
C LYS A 65 -13.84 -5.41 -10.42
N ASP A 66 -12.87 -4.52 -10.56
CA ASP A 66 -12.12 -4.24 -11.79
C ASP A 66 -10.82 -5.07 -11.93
N GLY A 67 -10.62 -6.02 -11.01
CA GLY A 67 -9.49 -6.92 -10.95
C GLY A 67 -8.20 -6.30 -10.43
N TRP A 68 -8.21 -5.04 -9.95
CA TRP A 68 -7.07 -4.47 -9.24
C TRP A 68 -7.00 -4.99 -7.81
N LEU A 69 -5.78 -5.08 -7.28
CA LEU A 69 -5.53 -5.42 -5.88
C LEU A 69 -5.37 -4.13 -5.09
N GLU A 70 -5.91 -4.11 -3.89
CA GLU A 70 -5.82 -3.01 -2.95
C GLU A 70 -5.20 -3.50 -1.65
N VAL A 71 -4.17 -2.80 -1.17
CA VAL A 71 -3.60 -3.02 0.17
C VAL A 71 -3.62 -1.74 0.97
N GLU A 72 -3.97 -1.84 2.24
CA GLU A 72 -3.86 -0.71 3.16
C GLU A 72 -2.37 -0.39 3.44
N LEU A 73 -2.02 0.89 3.43
CA LEU A 73 -0.68 1.37 3.79
C LEU A 73 -0.63 1.90 5.23
N GLY A 74 -1.73 2.47 5.71
CA GLY A 74 -1.85 3.01 7.06
C GLY A 74 -2.91 4.10 7.14
N GLU A 75 -3.02 4.67 8.33
CA GLU A 75 -3.97 5.74 8.65
C GLU A 75 -3.24 7.02 9.01
N TYR A 76 -3.87 8.14 8.68
CA TYR A 76 -3.39 9.48 8.98
C TYR A 76 -4.56 10.33 9.46
N PHE A 77 -4.40 10.99 10.62
CA PHE A 77 -5.40 11.94 11.11
C PHE A 77 -5.02 13.35 10.70
N ASN A 78 -5.91 14.01 9.97
CA ASN A 78 -5.74 15.41 9.59
C ASN A 78 -6.40 16.31 10.65
N GLU A 79 -5.61 16.83 11.58
CA GLU A 79 -6.10 17.76 12.63
C GLU A 79 -6.60 19.10 12.07
N GLY A 80 -6.16 19.48 10.86
CA GLY A 80 -6.38 20.80 10.31
C GLY A 80 -5.47 21.87 10.90
N GLY A 81 -5.47 23.06 10.28
CA GLY A 81 -4.63 24.19 10.70
C GLY A 81 -3.42 24.39 9.80
N GLU A 82 -2.34 23.67 10.08
CA GLU A 82 -1.07 23.79 9.33
C GLU A 82 -1.13 23.03 7.99
N ASN A 83 -0.53 23.61 6.95
CA ASN A 83 -0.31 22.92 5.67
C ASN A 83 0.85 21.93 5.82
N LYS A 84 0.61 20.86 6.58
CA LYS A 84 1.55 19.74 6.66
C LYS A 84 1.43 18.88 5.42
N ASP A 85 2.58 18.51 4.86
CA ASP A 85 2.63 17.58 3.74
C ASP A 85 2.50 16.15 4.26
N LEU A 86 1.53 15.43 3.71
CA LEU A 86 1.37 13.99 3.93
C LEU A 86 2.36 13.25 3.03
N GLU A 87 3.28 12.51 3.64
CA GLU A 87 4.24 11.67 2.96
C GLU A 87 3.85 10.19 3.08
N MET A 88 3.96 9.48 1.96
CA MET A 88 3.71 8.05 1.88
C MET A 88 4.79 7.39 1.02
N SER A 89 5.33 6.28 1.50
CA SER A 89 6.34 5.51 0.76
C SER A 89 5.97 4.05 0.64
N VAL A 90 6.39 3.43 -0.46
CA VAL A 90 6.27 2.00 -0.72
C VAL A 90 7.58 1.55 -1.35
N VAL A 91 8.37 0.78 -0.61
CA VAL A 91 9.73 0.39 -0.98
C VAL A 91 9.84 -1.13 -1.00
N ASN A 92 10.28 -1.68 -2.13
CA ASN A 92 10.66 -3.08 -2.18
C ASN A 92 12.00 -3.25 -1.44
N VAL A 93 11.97 -4.00 -0.34
CA VAL A 93 13.16 -4.26 0.49
C VAL A 93 13.85 -5.58 0.15
N THR A 94 13.39 -6.27 -0.90
CA THR A 94 13.98 -7.53 -1.35
C THR A 94 15.15 -7.28 -2.29
N ALA A 95 16.36 -7.47 -1.79
CA ALA A 95 17.58 -7.30 -2.57
C ALA A 95 17.62 -8.26 -3.78
N GLY A 96 17.93 -7.73 -4.96
CA GLY A 96 18.12 -8.52 -6.18
C GLY A 96 16.85 -8.97 -6.90
N LEU A 97 15.66 -8.73 -6.33
CA LEU A 97 14.38 -8.92 -7.03
C LEU A 97 13.87 -7.58 -7.53
N GLY A 98 13.83 -7.40 -8.86
CA GLY A 98 13.20 -6.23 -9.46
C GLY A 98 11.68 -6.23 -9.27
N ASN A 99 11.06 -5.06 -9.46
CA ASN A 99 9.61 -4.90 -9.51
C ASN A 99 9.02 -5.35 -10.86
N THR A 100 9.64 -6.33 -11.53
CA THR A 100 9.22 -6.77 -12.86
C THR A 100 7.82 -7.37 -12.77
N GLY A 101 6.92 -6.93 -13.66
CA GLY A 101 5.52 -7.31 -13.65
C GLY A 101 4.65 -6.55 -12.64
N PHE A 102 5.24 -5.73 -11.76
CA PHE A 102 4.48 -4.88 -10.84
C PHE A 102 3.92 -3.67 -11.58
N ASN A 103 2.60 -3.55 -11.60
CA ASN A 103 1.87 -2.42 -12.17
C ASN A 103 1.17 -1.68 -11.04
N THR A 104 1.35 -0.37 -10.96
CA THR A 104 0.67 0.47 -9.97
C THR A 104 -0.33 1.40 -10.66
N GLN A 105 -1.53 1.50 -10.08
CA GLN A 105 -2.50 2.54 -10.44
C GLN A 105 -2.25 3.82 -9.63
N GLY A 106 -1.69 3.68 -8.43
CA GLY A 106 -1.35 4.79 -7.55
C GLY A 106 -1.75 4.54 -6.10
N ILE A 107 -1.73 5.62 -5.32
CA ILE A 107 -2.19 5.64 -3.93
C ILE A 107 -3.53 6.34 -3.87
N GLU A 108 -4.51 5.70 -3.24
CA GLU A 108 -5.82 6.28 -2.95
C GLU A 108 -5.92 6.63 -1.47
N ILE A 109 -6.28 7.88 -1.17
CA ILE A 109 -6.52 8.35 0.19
C ILE A 109 -8.03 8.53 0.36
N ARG A 110 -8.63 7.84 1.34
CA ARG A 110 -10.09 7.86 1.57
C ARG A 110 -10.40 8.21 3.01
N PRO A 111 -11.42 9.05 3.29
CA PRO A 111 -11.85 9.28 4.67
C PRO A 111 -12.40 7.98 5.25
N LYS A 112 -11.90 7.62 6.42
CA LYS A 112 -12.42 6.51 7.21
C LYS A 112 -13.73 6.98 7.83
N HIS A 113 -14.84 6.41 7.36
CA HIS A 113 -16.13 6.69 7.96
C HIS A 113 -16.16 5.97 9.31
N GLY A 114 -16.28 6.74 10.40
CA GLY A 114 -16.50 6.23 11.74
C GLY A 114 -17.91 5.66 11.93
#